data_AF-A0A836S9A8-F1
#
_entry.id   AF-A0A836S9A8-F1
#
_cell.length_a   1.000
_cell.length_b   1.000
_cell.length_c   1.000
_cell.angle_alpha   90.00
_cell.angle_beta   90.00
_cell.angle_gamma   90.00
#
_symmetry.space_group_name_H-M   'P 1'
#
loop_
_entity.id
_entity.type
_entity.pdbx_description
1 polymer ?
#
loop_
_entity_poly.entity_id
_entity_poly.type
_entity_poly.pdbx_seq_one_letter_code
_entity_poly.pdbx_strand_id
1 'polypeptide(L)'
;MKARHLKEDQTPITNIVPTRFWHVLEEGRIQCDLCPRACKLKAGQQGLCFVRANHEQQIVLTTYGRSSGFCVDPIEKKPLNHFLPGTPILSFGTAGCNLACKFCQNW
;
A
#
# COMPACT_ATOMS: atom_id res chain seq x y z
N MET A 1 33.26 -11.25 24.73
CA MET A 1 32.29 -11.91 23.82
C MET A 1 31.62 -10.84 22.98
N LYS A 2 32.10 -10.59 21.75
CA LYS A 2 31.59 -9.50 20.89
C LYS A 2 30.37 -10.01 20.12
N ALA A 3 29.21 -9.39 20.33
CA ALA A 3 28.01 -9.63 19.55
C ALA A 3 28.30 -9.36 18.07
N ARG A 4 28.18 -10.40 17.24
CA ARG A 4 28.30 -10.30 15.79
C ARG A 4 27.22 -9.33 15.29
N HIS A 5 27.64 -8.21 14.73
CA HIS A 5 26.78 -7.36 13.92
C HIS A 5 26.17 -8.22 12.81
N LEU A 6 24.87 -8.50 12.93
CA LEU A 6 24.08 -8.95 11.81
C LEU A 6 24.02 -7.77 10.85
N LYS A 7 24.79 -7.85 9.76
CA LYS A 7 24.60 -6.95 8.61
C LYS A 7 23.24 -7.34 8.04
N GLU A 8 22.22 -6.51 8.28
CA GLU A 8 20.98 -6.61 7.52
C GLU A 8 21.32 -6.43 6.04
N ASP A 9 20.97 -7.46 5.29
CA ASP A 9 21.16 -7.62 3.85
C ASP A 9 20.44 -6.47 3.12
N GLN A 10 21.21 -5.45 2.72
CA GLN A 10 20.73 -4.35 1.89
C GLN A 10 20.65 -4.78 0.41
N THR A 11 19.78 -5.74 0.11
CA THR A 11 19.39 -6.00 -1.28
C THR A 11 18.32 -4.96 -1.66
N PRO A 12 18.54 -4.08 -2.66
CA PRO A 12 17.54 -3.09 -3.03
C PRO A 12 16.37 -3.81 -3.69
N ILE A 13 15.28 -3.99 -2.95
CA ILE A 13 14.02 -4.51 -3.50
C ILE A 13 13.43 -3.41 -4.40
N THR A 14 13.81 -3.41 -5.68
CA THR A 14 13.24 -2.59 -6.76
C THR A 14 11.88 -3.16 -7.22
N ASN A 15 10.96 -3.44 -6.29
CA ASN A 15 9.60 -3.88 -6.61
C ASN A 15 8.71 -2.70 -7.05
N ILE A 16 9.16 -1.99 -8.08
CA ILE A 16 8.41 -0.96 -8.76
C ILE A 16 7.67 -1.64 -9.89
N VAL A 17 6.34 -1.68 -9.81
CA VAL A 17 5.49 -2.34 -10.82
C VAL A 17 4.70 -1.29 -11.60
N PRO A 18 4.73 -1.31 -12.95
CA PRO A 18 3.98 -0.36 -13.76
C PRO A 18 2.47 -0.52 -13.55
N THR A 19 1.72 0.58 -13.69
CA THR A 19 0.26 0.57 -13.51
C THR A 19 -0.45 1.20 -14.70
N ARG A 20 -1.78 1.04 -14.78
CA ARG A 20 -2.55 1.32 -16.01
C ARG A 20 -3.50 2.52 -15.96
N PHE A 21 -3.88 2.99 -14.77
CA PHE A 21 -4.97 3.98 -14.61
C PHE A 21 -4.42 5.34 -14.20
N TRP A 22 -3.91 6.07 -15.19
CA TRP A 22 -3.35 7.40 -15.04
C TRP A 22 -3.22 8.08 -16.41
N HIS A 23 -3.07 9.41 -16.40
CA HIS A 23 -2.75 10.18 -17.59
C HIS A 23 -1.80 11.34 -17.26
N VAL A 24 -1.05 11.78 -18.27
CA VAL A 24 -0.15 12.92 -18.17
C VAL A 24 -0.96 14.21 -18.17
N LEU A 25 -0.56 15.15 -17.33
CA LEU A 25 -1.04 16.52 -17.28
C LEU A 25 0.03 17.48 -17.81
N GLU A 26 -0.31 18.74 -17.93
CA GLU A 26 0.65 19.81 -18.22
C GLU A 26 1.75 19.89 -17.15
N GLU A 27 2.86 20.56 -17.50
CA GLU A 27 4.00 20.83 -16.59
C GLU A 27 4.70 19.56 -16.04
N GLY A 28 4.60 18.43 -16.74
CA GLY A 28 5.25 17.18 -16.31
C GLY A 28 4.62 16.56 -15.07
N ARG A 29 3.33 16.84 -14.81
CA ARG A 29 2.57 16.17 -13.74
C ARG A 29 1.82 14.97 -14.30
N ILE A 30 1.44 14.05 -13.42
CA ILE A 30 0.60 12.91 -13.77
C ILE A 30 -0.56 12.81 -12.79
N GLN A 31 -1.75 12.53 -13.31
CA GLN A 31 -2.91 12.20 -12.50
C GLN A 31 -3.07 10.69 -12.38
N CYS A 32 -3.22 10.19 -11.15
CA CYS A 32 -3.64 8.81 -10.89
C CYS A 32 -5.17 8.74 -10.85
N ASP A 33 -5.77 7.90 -11.69
CA ASP A 33 -7.23 7.77 -11.86
C ASP A 33 -7.81 6.52 -11.17
N LEU A 34 -6.98 5.74 -10.48
CA LEU A 34 -7.42 4.48 -9.86
C LEU A 34 -8.54 4.68 -8.82
N CYS A 35 -8.49 5.78 -8.07
CA CYS A 35 -9.41 6.01 -6.97
C CYS A 35 -9.97 7.43 -7.00
N PRO A 36 -11.07 7.71 -6.27
CA PRO A 36 -11.74 9.02 -6.31
C PRO A 36 -10.90 10.22 -5.84
N ARG A 37 -9.68 10.00 -5.36
CA ARG A 37 -8.76 11.06 -4.93
C ARG A 37 -8.12 11.82 -6.09
N ALA A 38 -8.06 11.23 -7.28
CA ALA A 38 -7.49 11.85 -8.49
C ALA A 38 -6.15 12.58 -8.23
N CYS A 39 -5.20 11.91 -7.55
CA CYS A 39 -3.97 12.55 -7.10
C CYS A 39 -3.14 13.06 -8.29
N LYS A 40 -2.81 14.35 -8.32
CA LYS A 40 -1.97 15.00 -9.34
C LYS A 40 -0.54 15.13 -8.83
N LEU A 41 0.35 14.22 -9.25
CA LEU A 41 1.67 14.02 -8.68
C LEU A 41 2.77 14.69 -9.50
N LYS A 42 3.67 15.40 -8.81
CA LYS A 42 4.96 15.83 -9.36
C LYS A 42 5.91 14.63 -9.47
N ALA A 43 6.99 14.75 -10.24
CA ALA A 43 8.03 13.73 -10.31
C ALA A 43 8.55 13.37 -8.90
N GLY A 44 8.64 12.07 -8.61
CA GLY A 44 9.05 11.54 -7.30
C GLY A 44 7.99 11.61 -6.20
N GLN A 45 6.84 12.26 -6.43
CA GLN A 45 5.80 12.40 -5.42
C GLN A 45 4.95 11.11 -5.31
N GLN A 46 4.56 10.77 -4.08
CA GLN A 46 3.59 9.72 -3.79
C GLN A 46 2.16 10.27 -3.66
N GLY A 47 1.18 9.46 -4.03
CA GLY A 47 -0.23 9.73 -3.78
C GLY A 47 -0.59 9.60 -2.30
N LEU A 48 -1.81 10.02 -1.96
CA LEU A 48 -2.34 9.93 -0.59
C LEU A 48 -2.24 8.51 -0.01
N CYS A 49 -2.35 7.48 -0.87
CA CYS A 49 -2.26 6.09 -0.46
C CYS A 49 -0.83 5.63 -0.13
N PHE A 50 0.20 6.46 -0.33
CA PHE A 50 1.63 6.18 -0.11
C PHE A 50 2.24 5.02 -0.91
N VAL A 51 1.44 4.27 -1.66
CA VAL A 51 1.89 3.09 -2.42
C VAL A 51 1.95 3.30 -3.93
N ARG A 52 1.42 4.43 -4.40
CA ARG A 52 1.50 4.85 -5.81
C ARG A 52 2.32 6.11 -5.93
N ALA A 53 3.30 6.10 -6.82
CA ALA A 53 4.23 7.22 -7.02
C ALA A 53 4.32 7.60 -8.49
N ASN A 54 4.62 8.87 -8.77
CA ASN A 54 5.09 9.28 -10.09
C ASN A 54 6.59 8.98 -10.18
N HIS A 55 6.95 7.93 -10.91
CA HIS A 55 8.32 7.54 -11.21
C HIS A 55 8.52 7.54 -12.72
N GLU A 56 9.52 8.27 -13.22
CA GLU A 56 9.85 8.33 -14.66
C GLU A 56 8.64 8.62 -15.56
N GLN A 57 7.81 9.59 -15.17
CA GLN A 57 6.59 9.96 -15.91
C GLN A 57 5.59 8.78 -16.04
N GLN A 58 5.49 7.95 -15.01
CA GLN A 58 4.49 6.89 -14.90
C GLN A 58 3.98 6.75 -13.47
N ILE A 59 2.70 6.37 -13.29
CA ILE A 59 2.25 5.88 -11.98
C ILE A 59 2.70 4.44 -11.81
N VAL A 60 3.49 4.21 -10.78
CA VAL A 60 4.00 2.89 -10.39
C VAL A 60 3.45 2.48 -9.01
N LEU A 61 3.38 1.17 -8.75
CA LEU A 61 3.11 0.59 -7.44
C LEU A 61 4.45 0.27 -6.76
N THR A 62 4.65 0.76 -5.54
CA THR A 62 5.91 0.61 -4.78
C THR A 62 5.87 -0.48 -3.70
N THR A 63 4.73 -1.16 -3.57
CA THR A 63 4.49 -2.17 -2.51
C THR A 63 4.12 -3.53 -3.06
N TYR A 64 4.41 -3.81 -4.34
CA TYR A 64 4.15 -5.14 -4.89
C TYR A 64 4.89 -6.21 -4.10
N GLY A 65 4.17 -7.27 -3.72
CA GLY A 65 4.69 -8.36 -2.89
C GLY A 65 4.98 -7.98 -1.43
N ARG A 66 4.60 -6.77 -0.98
CA ARG A 66 4.79 -6.33 0.41
C ARG A 66 3.49 -6.38 1.19
N SER A 67 3.43 -7.26 2.19
CA SER A 67 2.33 -7.31 3.15
C SER A 67 2.61 -6.39 4.35
N SER A 68 1.57 -5.80 4.91
CA SER A 68 1.63 -5.09 6.21
C SER A 68 1.35 -6.01 7.40
N GLY A 69 0.89 -7.24 7.14
CA GLY A 69 0.61 -8.22 8.18
C GLY A 69 -0.52 -9.17 7.81
N PHE A 70 -0.61 -10.23 8.61
CA PHE A 70 -1.73 -11.18 8.58
C PHE A 70 -2.08 -11.61 10.00
N CYS A 71 -3.33 -11.98 10.21
CA CYS A 71 -3.80 -12.48 11.50
C CYS A 71 -4.97 -13.43 11.27
N VAL A 72 -5.05 -14.49 12.08
CA VAL A 72 -6.24 -15.34 12.19
C VAL A 72 -6.99 -14.87 13.43
N ASP A 73 -8.10 -14.19 13.21
CA ASP A 73 -8.96 -13.64 14.27
C ASP A 73 -10.37 -14.25 14.17
N PRO A 74 -11.21 -14.15 15.21
CA PRO A 74 -12.64 -14.40 15.08
C PRO A 74 -13.30 -13.43 14.08
N ILE A 75 -14.35 -13.90 13.40
CA ILE A 75 -15.11 -13.13 12.40
C ILE A 75 -15.67 -11.80 12.94
N GLU A 76 -15.88 -11.69 14.25
CA GLU A 76 -16.39 -10.51 14.95
C GLU A 76 -15.47 -9.27 14.84
N LYS A 77 -14.20 -9.46 14.47
CA LYS A 77 -13.29 -8.34 14.17
C LYS A 77 -13.65 -7.63 12.86
N LYS A 78 -14.44 -8.26 12.00
CA LYS A 78 -14.92 -7.68 10.73
C LYS A 78 -16.26 -6.98 10.94
N PRO A 79 -16.56 -5.93 10.14
CA PRO A 79 -17.81 -5.19 10.26
C PRO A 79 -19.01 -5.97 9.68
N LEU A 80 -19.29 -7.16 10.21
CA LEU A 80 -20.38 -8.05 9.80
C LEU A 80 -21.22 -8.42 11.04
N ASN A 81 -22.53 -8.16 10.99
CA ASN A 81 -23.43 -8.45 12.11
C ASN A 81 -23.93 -9.91 12.06
N HIS A 82 -23.73 -10.65 13.15
CA HIS A 82 -24.20 -12.03 13.36
C HIS A 82 -23.86 -12.98 12.19
N PHE A 83 -22.67 -12.81 11.60
CA PHE A 83 -22.19 -13.61 10.49
C PHE A 83 -21.22 -14.68 11.02
N LEU A 84 -21.67 -15.93 11.08
CA LEU A 84 -20.88 -17.11 11.50
C LEU A 84 -20.13 -16.97 12.85
N PRO A 85 -20.83 -16.74 13.98
CA PRO A 85 -20.19 -16.43 15.26
C PRO A 85 -19.10 -17.42 15.70
N GLY A 86 -17.99 -16.90 16.21
CA GLY A 86 -16.85 -17.68 16.72
C GLY A 86 -15.99 -18.35 15.65
N THR A 87 -16.33 -18.24 14.36
CA THR A 87 -15.54 -18.87 13.30
C THR A 87 -14.24 -18.09 13.03
N PRO A 88 -13.13 -18.78 12.74
CA PRO A 88 -11.87 -18.12 12.41
C PRO A 88 -11.91 -17.53 10.99
N ILE A 89 -11.33 -16.35 10.82
CA ILE A 89 -11.11 -15.71 9.52
C ILE A 89 -9.64 -15.31 9.33
N LEU A 90 -9.11 -15.58 8.14
CA LEU A 90 -7.80 -15.07 7.73
C LEU A 90 -7.92 -13.61 7.29
N SER A 91 -7.24 -12.74 8.00
CA SER A 91 -7.03 -11.34 7.63
C SER A 91 -5.66 -11.20 6.99
N PHE A 92 -5.60 -10.67 5.77
CA PHE A 92 -4.36 -10.39 5.07
C PHE A 92 -4.45 -8.99 4.42
N GLY A 93 -3.42 -8.17 4.62
CA GLY A 93 -3.39 -6.80 4.12
C GLY A 93 -2.04 -6.38 3.57
N THR A 94 -2.07 -5.38 2.70
CA THR A 94 -0.90 -4.63 2.25
C THR A 94 -0.96 -3.22 2.81
N ALA A 95 0.18 -2.55 2.91
CA ALA A 95 0.20 -1.12 3.20
C ALA A 95 -0.54 -0.32 2.11
N GLY A 96 -1.11 0.82 2.49
CA GLY A 96 -1.75 1.77 1.58
C GLY A 96 -3.26 1.64 1.46
N CYS A 97 -3.95 2.79 1.51
CA CYS A 97 -5.40 2.90 1.32
C CYS A 97 -5.74 4.28 0.72
N ASN A 98 -6.84 4.40 0.00
CA ASN A 98 -7.36 5.70 -0.46
C ASN A 98 -8.12 6.47 0.64
N LEU A 99 -8.22 5.90 1.85
CA LEU A 99 -8.86 6.46 3.03
C LEU A 99 -7.84 6.87 4.09
N ALA A 100 -8.19 7.85 4.93
CA ALA A 100 -7.39 8.34 6.06
C ALA A 100 -8.08 8.00 7.40
N CYS A 101 -8.36 6.72 7.62
CA CYS A 101 -9.09 6.26 8.80
C CYS A 101 -8.31 6.53 10.09
N LYS A 102 -8.95 7.15 11.09
CA LYS A 102 -8.36 7.36 12.44
C LYS A 102 -8.06 6.06 13.19
N PHE A 103 -8.73 4.97 12.81
CA PHE A 103 -8.65 3.66 13.47
C PHE A 103 -8.20 2.58 12.48
N CYS A 104 -7.24 2.90 11.62
CA CYS A 104 -6.72 1.93 10.66
C CYS A 104 -5.99 0.80 11.37
N GLN A 105 -6.30 -0.45 10.99
CA GLN A 105 -5.65 -1.66 11.53
C GLN A 105 -4.46 -2.13 10.66
N ASN A 106 -4.21 -1.44 9.54
CA ASN A 106 -3.23 -1.84 8.51
C ASN A 106 -2.16 -0.73 8.26
N TRP A 107 -1.75 0.00 9.31
CA TRP A 107 -0.74 1.06 9.20
C TRP A 107 0.63 0.54 8.82
#